data_AF-A0A1H6FCQ6-F1
#
_entry.id   AF-A0A1H6FCQ6-F1
#
_cell.length_a   1.000
_cell.length_b   1.000
_cell.length_c   1.000
_cell.angle_alpha   90.00
_cell.angle_beta   90.00
_cell.angle_gamma   90.00
#
_symmetry.space_group_name_H-M   'P 1'
#
loop_
_entity.id
_entity.type
_entity.pdbx_description
1 polymer ?
#
loop_
_entity_poly.entity_id
_entity_poly.type
_entity_poly.pdbx_seq_one_letter_code
_entity_poly.pdbx_strand_id
1 'polypeptide(L)'
;MNSQIAGNDILDVEITNISSHGIWLFTENQEFFMPYEDFPWFKDATIRDVLIVEKQSPGHFYWPNLDVDLSVEMIENPRRFPLMSKVQA
;
A
#
# COMPACT_ATOMS: atom_id res chain seq x y z
N MET A 1 18.79 -3.93 23.22
CA MET A 1 17.60 -4.07 22.35
C MET A 1 18.12 -3.98 20.92
N ASN A 2 18.14 -5.10 20.19
CA ASN A 2 18.66 -5.14 18.83
C ASN A 2 17.58 -4.65 17.86
N SER A 3 17.62 -3.37 17.50
CA SER A 3 16.97 -2.91 16.26
C SER A 3 17.86 -3.34 15.10
N GLN A 4 17.59 -4.51 14.54
CA GLN A 4 18.07 -4.89 13.22
C GLN A 4 16.90 -4.73 12.26
N ILE A 5 16.65 -3.51 11.83
CA ILE A 5 16.01 -3.27 10.53
C ILE A 5 17.12 -2.62 9.71
N ALA A 6 17.92 -3.49 9.07
CA ALA A 6 18.88 -3.07 8.08
C ALA A 6 18.11 -2.65 6.82
N GLY A 7 18.44 -1.48 6.28
CA GLY A 7 17.85 -0.95 5.05
C GLY A 7 18.42 0.43 4.77
N ASN A 8 19.72 0.47 4.53
CA ASN A 8 20.47 1.68 4.22
C ASN A 8 20.41 2.01 2.71
N ASP A 9 19.30 1.65 2.08
CA ASP A 9 18.93 1.95 0.70
C ASP A 9 17.60 2.70 0.81
N ILE A 10 17.52 3.90 0.25
CA ILE A 10 16.27 4.65 0.15
C ILE A 10 15.28 3.71 -0.54
N LEU A 11 14.30 3.18 0.20
CA LEU A 11 13.30 2.33 -0.40
C LEU A 11 12.57 3.18 -1.44
N ASP A 12 12.62 2.77 -2.71
CA ASP A 12 11.90 3.41 -3.81
C ASP A 12 10.38 3.48 -3.56
N VAL A 13 9.90 2.68 -2.61
CA VAL A 13 8.53 2.65 -2.09
C VAL A 13 8.54 2.30 -0.59
N GLU A 14 7.83 3.06 0.23
CA GLU A 14 7.68 2.77 1.67
C GLU A 14 6.30 3.17 2.19
N ILE A 15 5.87 2.55 3.28
CA ILE A 15 4.70 3.00 4.04
C ILE A 15 5.16 3.96 5.13
N THR A 16 4.76 5.23 5.04
CA THR A 16 5.18 6.28 5.98
C THR A 16 4.28 6.35 7.20
N ASN A 17 3.00 6.00 7.06
CA ASN A 17 2.03 6.11 8.14
C ASN A 17 0.82 5.19 7.94
N ILE A 18 0.26 4.68 9.06
CA ILE A 18 -0.97 3.90 9.11
C ILE A 18 -1.89 4.59 10.13
N SER A 19 -3.09 4.95 9.69
CA SER A 19 -4.09 5.64 10.53
C SER A 19 -5.40 4.86 10.60
N SER A 20 -6.35 5.36 11.38
CA SER A 20 -7.72 4.82 11.41
C SER A 20 -8.50 4.99 10.09
N HIS A 21 -8.04 5.84 9.18
CA HIS A 21 -8.75 6.18 7.95
C HIS A 21 -8.12 5.57 6.69
N GLY A 22 -6.86 5.15 6.76
CA GLY A 22 -6.10 4.69 5.61
C GLY A 22 -4.60 4.67 5.88
N ILE A 23 -3.85 4.40 4.82
CA ILE A 23 -2.39 4.27 4.86
C ILE A 23 -1.75 5.27 3.89
N TRP A 24 -0.49 5.61 4.17
CA TRP A 24 0.31 6.52 3.36
C TRP A 24 1.46 5.76 2.71
N LEU A 25 1.56 5.89 1.38
CA LEU A 25 2.61 5.30 0.55
C LEU A 25 3.51 6.41 0.04
N PHE A 26 4.79 6.34 0.31
CA PHE A 26 5.79 7.23 -0.27
C PHE A 26 6.55 6.52 -1.38
N THR A 27 6.61 7.12 -2.55
CA THR A 27 7.31 6.57 -3.72
C THR A 27 7.58 7.70 -4.71
N GLU A 28 8.68 7.60 -5.47
CA GLU A 28 9.03 8.59 -6.50
C GLU A 28 9.04 10.05 -5.99
N ASN A 29 9.45 10.27 -4.73
CA ASN A 29 9.43 11.56 -4.02
C ASN A 29 8.03 12.18 -3.83
N GLN A 30 6.98 11.37 -3.92
CA GLN A 30 5.60 11.76 -3.68
C GLN A 30 4.96 10.87 -2.62
N GLU A 31 4.06 11.45 -1.84
CA GLU A 31 3.26 10.72 -0.86
C GLU A 31 1.82 10.59 -1.34
N PHE A 32 1.27 9.38 -1.24
CA PHE A 32 -0.07 9.03 -1.66
C PHE A 32 -0.87 8.53 -0.46
N PHE A 33 -2.05 9.11 -0.25
CA PHE A 33 -2.98 8.65 0.76
C PHE A 33 -3.96 7.64 0.17
N MET A 34 -4.04 6.45 0.78
CA MET A 34 -4.91 5.35 0.40
C MET A 34 -5.97 5.13 1.49
N PRO A 35 -7.17 5.72 1.36
CA PRO A 35 -8.24 5.56 2.34
C PRO A 35 -8.82 4.14 2.32
N TYR A 36 -9.21 3.61 3.48
CA TYR A 36 -9.82 2.27 3.57
C TYR A 36 -11.18 2.15 2.85
N GLU A 37 -11.82 3.28 2.54
CA GLU A 37 -13.04 3.30 1.72
C GLU A 37 -12.78 2.84 0.28
N ASP A 38 -11.61 3.22 -0.26
CA ASP A 38 -11.18 2.85 -1.62
C ASP A 38 -10.24 1.63 -1.63
N PHE A 39 -9.57 1.35 -0.52
CA PHE A 39 -8.61 0.24 -0.38
C PHE A 39 -8.90 -0.60 0.88
N PRO A 40 -10.03 -1.33 0.93
CA PRO A 40 -10.51 -2.00 2.14
C PRO A 40 -9.62 -3.15 2.61
N TRP A 41 -8.81 -3.74 1.71
CA TRP A 41 -7.91 -4.86 2.04
C TRP A 41 -6.89 -4.52 3.12
N PHE A 42 -6.53 -3.24 3.27
CA PHE A 42 -5.59 -2.79 4.29
C PHE A 42 -6.23 -2.58 5.67
N LYS A 43 -7.57 -2.53 5.76
CA LYS A 43 -8.28 -2.17 7.00
C LYS A 43 -8.09 -3.20 8.11
N ASP A 44 -8.19 -4.48 7.75
CA ASP A 44 -8.08 -5.62 8.68
C ASP A 44 -6.75 -6.38 8.53
N ALA A 45 -5.85 -5.89 7.66
CA ALA A 45 -4.52 -6.44 7.47
C ALA A 45 -3.64 -6.20 8.72
N THR A 46 -2.71 -7.11 8.98
CA THR A 46 -1.73 -6.86 10.05
C THR A 46 -0.78 -5.74 9.62
N ILE A 47 -0.29 -4.95 10.58
CA ILE A 47 0.72 -3.91 10.30
C ILE A 47 1.91 -4.50 9.54
N ARG A 48 2.33 -5.72 9.90
CA ARG A 48 3.43 -6.40 9.23
C ARG A 48 3.16 -6.62 7.74
N ASP A 49 1.95 -7.03 7.38
CA ASP A 49 1.59 -7.30 5.99
C ASP A 49 1.49 -6.01 5.16
N VAL A 50 1.00 -4.93 5.77
CA VAL A 50 0.94 -3.60 5.13
C VAL A 50 2.33 -3.03 4.88
N LEU A 51 3.27 -3.20 5.83
CA LEU A 51 4.63 -2.66 5.70
C LEU A 51 5.49 -3.39 4.66
N ILE A 52 5.12 -4.61 4.25
CA ILE A 52 5.84 -5.39 3.24
C ILE A 52 5.24 -5.06 1.87
N VAL A 53 5.81 -4.03 1.23
CA VAL A 53 5.48 -3.61 -0.12
C VAL A 53 6.67 -3.85 -1.06
N GLU A 54 6.39 -4.38 -2.24
CA GLU A 54 7.38 -4.62 -3.29
C GLU A 54 7.07 -3.74 -4.51
N LYS A 55 8.09 -3.07 -5.07
CA LYS A 55 7.96 -2.35 -6.34
C LYS A 55 8.20 -3.33 -7.49
N GLN A 56 7.17 -3.67 -8.25
CA GLN A 56 7.31 -4.56 -9.41
C GLN A 56 7.87 -3.82 -10.64
N SER A 57 7.42 -2.59 -10.84
CA SER A 57 7.91 -1.69 -11.90
C SER A 57 7.66 -0.23 -11.48
N PRO A 58 8.20 0.78 -12.18
CA PRO A 58 7.88 2.19 -11.90
C PRO A 58 6.36 2.41 -11.84
N GLY A 59 5.88 3.04 -10.77
CA GLY A 59 4.46 3.23 -10.51
C GLY A 59 3.60 1.98 -10.24
N HIS A 60 4.17 0.78 -10.04
CA HIS A 60 3.44 -0.45 -9.71
C HIS A 60 3.96 -1.11 -8.44
N PHE A 61 3.05 -1.44 -7.53
CA PHE A 61 3.32 -1.90 -6.17
C PHE A 61 2.53 -3.16 -5.87
N TYR A 62 3.16 -4.09 -5.19
CA TYR A 62 2.59 -5.38 -4.83
C TYR A 62 2.78 -5.65 -3.34
N TRP A 63 1.70 -6.03 -2.66
CA TRP A 63 1.72 -6.51 -1.28
C TRP A 63 1.60 -8.04 -1.28
N PRO A 64 2.72 -8.78 -1.21
CA PRO A 64 2.73 -10.23 -1.36
C PRO A 64 1.92 -10.98 -0.32
N ASN A 65 1.83 -10.45 0.91
CA ASN A 65 1.07 -11.07 1.98
C ASN A 65 -0.44 -10.82 1.88
N LEU A 66 -0.85 -9.76 1.17
CA LEU A 66 -2.24 -9.39 0.97
C LEU A 66 -2.78 -9.83 -0.40
N ASP A 67 -1.90 -10.24 -1.30
CA ASP A 67 -2.21 -10.52 -2.71
C ASP A 67 -2.89 -9.32 -3.39
N VAL A 68 -2.36 -8.12 -3.11
CA VAL A 68 -2.87 -6.84 -3.62
C VAL A 68 -1.84 -6.21 -4.55
N ASP A 69 -2.25 -5.91 -5.78
CA ASP A 69 -1.49 -5.14 -6.77
C ASP A 69 -2.14 -3.77 -6.96
N LEU A 70 -1.35 -2.70 -6.90
CA LEU A 70 -1.80 -1.33 -7.11
C LEU A 70 -0.82 -0.58 -7.99
N SER A 71 -1.35 0.32 -8.83
CA SER A 71 -0.56 1.29 -9.56
C SER A 71 -0.82 2.71 -9.09
N VAL A 72 0.10 3.64 -9.36
CA VAL A 72 -0.10 5.07 -9.09
C VAL A 72 -1.40 5.57 -9.74
N GLU A 73 -1.74 5.14 -10.96
CA GLU A 73 -2.98 5.54 -11.63
C GLU A 73 -4.23 5.09 -10.83
N MET A 74 -4.19 3.88 -10.25
CA MET A 74 -5.27 3.37 -9.39
C MET A 74 -5.38 4.15 -8.09
N ILE A 75 -4.25 4.53 -7.50
CA ILE A 75 -4.21 5.30 -6.25
C ILE A 75 -4.72 6.72 -6.45
N GLU A 76 -4.36 7.37 -7.56
CA GLU A 76 -4.83 8.72 -7.91
C GLU A 76 -6.29 8.73 -8.38
N ASN A 77 -6.74 7.66 -9.03
CA ASN A 77 -8.07 7.57 -9.63
C ASN A 77 -8.83 6.30 -9.20
N PRO A 78 -9.08 6.09 -7.89
CA PRO A 78 -9.72 4.87 -7.39
C PRO A 78 -11.11 4.64 -8.01
N ARG A 79 -11.83 5.71 -8.34
CA ARG A 79 -13.15 5.64 -9.00
C ARG A 79 -13.12 5.05 -10.41
N ARG A 80 -11.97 5.09 -11.11
CA ARG A 80 -11.81 4.49 -12.45
C ARG A 80 -11.59 2.99 -12.39
N PHE A 81 -11.19 2.49 -11.22
CA PHE A 81 -10.95 1.08 -10.94
C PHE A 81 -11.84 0.64 -9.78
N PRO A 82 -13.18 0.66 -9.97
CA PRO A 82 -14.09 0.24 -8.91
C PRO A 82 -13.72 -1.18 -8.48
N LEU A 83 -13.62 -1.37 -7.18
CA LEU A 83 -13.33 -2.64 -6.52
C LEU A 83 -14.35 -3.70 -6.96
N MET A 84 -14.05 -4.44 -8.01
CA MET A 84 -14.85 -5.57 -8.46
C MET A 84 -14.56 -6.79 -7.59
N SER A 85 -14.78 -6.63 -6.29
CA SER A 85 -14.84 -7.70 -5.32
C SER A 85 -16.20 -7.58 -4.64
N LYS A 86 -17.25 -8.07 -5.31
CA LYS A 86 -18.48 -8.43 -4.63
C LYS A 86 -18.13 -9.49 -3.59
N VAL A 87 -18.01 -9.10 -2.33
CA VAL A 87 -18.24 -10.05 -1.25
C VAL A 87 -19.70 -10.46 -1.39
N GLN A 88 -19.90 -11.70 -1.82
CA GLN A 88 -21.20 -12.33 -1.91
C GLN A 88 -21.84 -12.34 -0.51
N ALA A 89 -23.13 -11.98 -0.48
CA ALA A 89 -23.98 -11.89 0.70
C ALA A 89 -23.94 -13.12 1.61
#